data_AF-A0A528MZR4-F1
#
_entry.id   AF-A0A528MZR4-F1
#
_cell.length_a   1.000
_cell.length_b   1.000
_cell.length_c   1.000
_cell.angle_alpha   90.00
_cell.angle_beta   90.00
_cell.angle_gamma   90.00
#
_symmetry.space_group_name_H-M   'P 1'
#
loop_
_entity.id
_entity.type
_entity.pdbx_description
1 polymer ?
#
loop_
_entity_poly.entity_id
_entity_poly.type
_entity_poly.pdbx_seq_one_letter_code
_entity_poly.pdbx_strand_id
1 'polypeptide(L)' 'LDMLINFDLDSAELDATARAELDEFAKALKDSRLSTLNFVVEGHTDASGSADYNEGMSERRARSVTTFLTSN' A
#
# COMPACT_ATOMS: atom_id res chain seq x y z
N LEU A 1 10.42 -0.06 -9.50
CA LEU A 1 10.51 1.18 -8.70
C LEU A 1 9.77 0.80 -7.45
N ASP A 2 10.51 0.59 -6.38
CA ASP A 2 10.00 -0.16 -5.25
C ASP A 2 9.83 0.82 -4.10
N MET A 3 8.62 0.87 -3.56
CA MET A 3 8.24 1.76 -2.47
C MET A 3 7.69 0.91 -1.33
N LEU A 4 8.18 1.18 -0.13
CA LEU A 4 7.78 0.48 1.07
C LEU A 4 6.87 1.40 1.89
N ILE A 5 5.67 0.91 2.21
CA ILE A 5 4.74 1.59 3.10
C ILE A 5 4.61 0.74 4.37
N ASN A 6 4.88 1.35 5.51
CA ASN A 6 4.77 0.69 6.80
C ASN A 6 3.38 0.85 7.38
N PHE A 7 2.97 -0.14 8.17
CA PHE A 7 1.74 -0.14 8.93
C PHE A 7 2.04 -0.38 10.39
N ASP A 8 1.21 0.18 11.26
CA ASP A 8 1.24 -0.14 12.68
C ASP A 8 0.92 -1.62 12.93
N LEU A 9 1.31 -2.08 14.13
CA LEU A 9 1.04 -3.44 14.57
C LEU A 9 -0.46 -3.74 14.45
N ASP A 10 -0.77 -4.87 13.82
CA ASP A 10 -2.12 -5.35 13.61
C ASP A 10 -3.05 -4.38 12.84
N SER A 11 -2.46 -3.47 12.07
CA SER A 11 -3.20 -2.44 11.35
C SER A 11 -3.03 -2.56 9.83
N ALA A 12 -4.08 -2.12 9.14
CA ALA A 12 -4.10 -1.82 7.71
C ALA A 12 -4.49 -0.35 7.45
N GLU A 13 -4.49 0.48 8.49
CA GLU A 13 -4.73 1.92 8.37
C GLU A 13 -3.47 2.64 7.90
N LEU A 14 -3.64 3.54 6.95
CA LEU A 14 -2.58 4.43 6.48
C LEU A 14 -2.50 5.62 7.45
N ASP A 15 -1.39 5.71 8.17
CA ASP A 15 -1.09 6.85 9.04
C ASP A 15 -0.80 8.12 8.20
N ALA A 16 -0.55 9.24 8.87
CA ALA A 16 -0.26 10.49 8.18
C ALA A 16 1.01 10.42 7.32
N THR A 17 2.00 9.64 7.75
CA THR A 17 3.28 9.47 7.05
C THR A 17 3.08 8.70 5.75
N ALA A 18 2.45 7.53 5.83
CA ALA A 18 2.12 6.67 4.69
C ALA A 18 1.24 7.40 3.68
N ARG A 19 0.26 8.18 4.15
CA ARG A 19 -0.59 8.99 3.25
C ARG A 19 0.21 10.04 2.49
N ALA A 20 1.14 10.73 3.16
CA ALA A 20 1.98 11.73 2.50
C ALA A 20 2.92 11.09 1.45
N GLU A 21 3.50 9.94 1.75
CA GLU A 21 4.33 9.18 0.81
C GLU A 21 3.52 8.70 -0.41
N LEU A 22 2.33 8.16 -0.17
CA LEU A 22 1.43 7.72 -1.23
C LEU A 22 0.90 8.88 -2.08
N ASP A 23 0.69 10.07 -1.51
CA ASP A 23 0.29 11.28 -2.24
C ASP A 23 1.39 11.74 -3.21
N GLU A 24 2.65 11.75 -2.77
CA GLU A 24 3.77 12.07 -3.67
C GLU A 24 3.91 11.04 -4.78
N PHE A 25 3.71 9.75 -4.46
CA PHE A 25 3.68 8.71 -5.46
C PHE A 25 2.51 8.86 -6.45
N ALA A 26 1.30 9.18 -5.97
CA ALA A 26 0.13 9.40 -6.81
C ALA A 26 0.33 10.58 -7.78
N LYS A 27 1.00 11.66 -7.34
CA LYS A 27 1.38 12.76 -8.22
C LYS A 27 2.34 12.30 -9.31
N ALA A 28 3.31 11.45 -8.97
CA ALA A 28 4.21 10.86 -9.96
C ALA A 28 3.47 9.95 -10.96
N LEU A 29 2.52 9.13 -10.50
CA LEU A 29 1.70 8.27 -11.37
C LEU A 29 0.87 9.05 -12.38
N LYS A 30 0.47 10.29 -12.07
CA LYS A 30 -0.25 11.19 -12.97
C LYS A 30 0.66 11.80 -14.05
N ASP A 31 1.98 11.65 -13.95
CA ASP A 31 2.91 11.99 -15.03
C ASP A 31 2.69 11.05 -16.22
N SER A 32 2.55 11.61 -17.41
CA SER A 32 2.28 10.87 -18.64
C SER A 32 3.35 9.83 -19.00
N ARG A 33 4.53 9.91 -18.39
CA ARG A 33 5.60 8.91 -18.53
C ARG A 33 5.34 7.63 -17.73
N LEU A 34 4.52 7.69 -16.68
CA LEU A 34 4.21 6.56 -15.80
C LEU A 34 2.79 6.00 -16.01
N SER A 35 1.94 6.69 -16.78
CA SER A 35 0.55 6.26 -17.06
C SER A 35 0.44 4.95 -17.85
N THR A 36 1.51 4.51 -18.51
CA THR A 36 1.60 3.21 -19.21
C THR A 36 2.18 2.10 -18.33
N LEU A 37 2.54 2.38 -17.08
CA LEU A 37 3.13 1.40 -16.18
C LEU A 37 2.07 0.71 -15.32
N ASN A 38 2.21 -0.60 -15.17
CA ASN A 38 1.43 -1.37 -14.21
C ASN A 38 2.22 -1.48 -12.92
N PHE A 39 1.57 -1.18 -11.79
CA PHE A 39 2.15 -1.32 -10.46
C PHE A 39 1.43 -2.45 -9.73
N VAL A 40 2.20 -3.27 -9.00
CA VAL A 40 1.68 -4.32 -8.14
C VAL A 40 1.84 -3.84 -6.70
N VAL A 41 0.79 -4.01 -5.90
CA VAL A 41 0.81 -3.72 -4.47
C VAL A 41 0.78 -5.05 -3.74
N GLU A 42 1.85 -5.35 -3.00
CA GLU A 42 1.99 -6.56 -2.20
C GLU A 42 1.94 -6.20 -0.72
N GLY A 43 1.11 -6.91 0.04
CA GLY A 43 1.04 -6.79 1.49
C GLY A 43 1.95 -7.83 2.14
N HIS A 44 2.75 -7.41 3.11
CA HIS A 44 3.53 -8.33 3.94
C HIS A 44 3.10 -8.22 5.40
N THR A 45 3.14 -9.35 6.09
CA THR A 45 2.97 -9.49 7.53
C THR A 45 4.18 -10.23 8.09
N ASP A 46 4.43 -10.06 9.39
CA ASP A 46 5.42 -10.88 10.06
C ASP A 46 4.88 -12.30 10.29
N ALA A 47 5.73 -13.24 10.71
CA ALA A 47 5.33 -14.62 10.96
C ALA A 47 4.52 -14.80 12.27
N SER A 48 4.17 -13.70 12.94
CA SER A 48 3.43 -13.70 14.19
C SER A 48 1.95 -13.95 13.89
N GLY A 49 1.31 -14.92 14.55
CA GLY A 49 -0.10 -15.25 14.33
C GLY A 49 -0.33 -16.44 13.39
N SER A 50 -1.58 -16.63 12.95
CA SER A 50 -1.91 -17.72 12.02
C SER A 50 -1.69 -17.28 10.56
N ALA A 51 -1.35 -18.24 9.70
CA ALA A 51 -1.18 -17.98 8.27
C ALA A 51 -2.42 -17.34 7.64
N ASP A 52 -3.61 -17.85 7.96
CA ASP A 52 -4.89 -17.30 7.46
C ASP A 52 -5.12 -15.84 7.90
N TYR A 53 -4.71 -15.51 9.13
CA TYR A 53 -4.82 -14.14 9.63
C TYR A 53 -3.87 -13.20 8.88
N ASN A 54 -2.63 -13.64 8.72
CA ASN A 54 -1.57 -12.90 8.07
C ASN A 54 -1.84 -12.68 6.58
N GLU A 55 -2.44 -13.66 5.90
CA GLU A 55 -2.92 -13.52 4.54
C GLU A 55 -4.04 -12.45 4.45
N GLY A 56 -5.05 -12.55 5.31
CA GLY A 56 -6.14 -11.58 5.35
C GLY A 56 -5.67 -10.17 5.68
N MET A 57 -4.66 -10.01 6.54
CA MET A 57 -4.06 -8.73 6.87
C MET A 57 -3.23 -8.16 5.71
N SER A 58 -2.46 -9.00 5.02
CA SER A 58 -1.74 -8.62 3.79
C SER A 58 -2.69 -8.10 2.71
N GLU A 59 -3.80 -8.81 2.46
CA GLU A 59 -4.83 -8.35 1.51
C GLU A 59 -5.45 -7.01 1.90
N ARG A 60 -5.74 -6.80 3.20
CA ARG A 60 -6.29 -5.54 3.71
C ARG A 60 -5.32 -4.38 3.48
N ARG A 61 -4.03 -4.57 3.77
CA ARG A 61 -2.98 -3.57 3.54
C ARG A 61 -2.88 -3.18 2.07
N ALA A 62 -2.83 -4.17 1.18
CA ALA A 62 -2.80 -3.93 -0.25
C ALA A 62 -4.05 -3.18 -0.75
N ARG A 63 -5.24 -3.54 -0.22
CA ARG A 63 -6.49 -2.85 -0.54
C ARG A 63 -6.51 -1.41 -0.04
N SER A 64 -6.00 -1.13 1.16
CA SER A 64 -5.91 0.24 1.71
C SER A 64 -5.09 1.16 0.81
N VAL A 65 -3.91 0.69 0.37
CA VAL A 65 -3.03 1.43 -0.55
C VAL A 65 -3.72 1.64 -1.90
N THR A 66 -4.28 0.58 -2.48
CA THR A 66 -4.95 0.66 -3.79
C THR A 66 -6.14 1.60 -3.77
N THR A 67 -6.94 1.55 -2.70
CA THR A 67 -8.09 2.45 -2.52
C THR A 67 -7.61 3.89 -2.42
N PHE A 68 -6.58 4.16 -1.62
CA PHE A 68 -6.03 5.50 -1.49
C PHE A 68 -5.57 6.08 -2.82
N LEU A 69 -4.80 5.30 -3.60
CA LEU A 69 -4.25 5.71 -4.89
C LEU A 69 -5.29 5.87 -6.01
N THR A 70 -6.45 5.21 -5.90
CA THR A 70 -7.52 5.31 -6.91
C THR A 70 -8.62 6.32 -6.54
N SER A 71 -8.72 6.67 -5.26
CA SER A 71 -9.69 7.67 -4.77
C SER A 71 -9.23 9.13 -4.89
N ASN A 72 -7.93 9.36 -5.13
CA ASN A 72 -7.28 10.68 -5.19
C ASN A 72 -6.71 11.03 -6.58
#